data_AF-A0A2G5TMF4-F1
#
_entry.id   AF-A0A2G5TMF4-F1
#
_cell.length_a   1.000
_cell.length_b   1.000
_cell.length_c   1.000
_cell.angle_alpha   90.00
_cell.angle_beta   90.00
_cell.angle_gamma   90.00
#
_symmetry.space_group_name_H-M   'P 1'
#
loop_
_entity.id
_entity.type
_entity.pdbx_description
1 polymer ?
#
loop_
_entity_poly.entity_id
_entity_poly.type
_entity_poly.pdbx_seq_one_letter_code
_entity_poly.pdbx_strand_id
1 'polypeptide(L)'
;MPPKIEKEPIKYYSHHLDPSMKWLPRPKGTCDESYYVETVTLLVNWFRFFDKNIYDREYYEYFAEMYKEKRYLDKKTKSFRTKQMPYPIPERSEAFWKHLRFEQQKNPFQIEDYVFDEKDTVYSIHKTPNGMLSEIPDPQNRDIKSVLKIYYKRNFKLYFSREDPARDEEANRSCKFLKNVMTQKVRCAPYMANEIGL
;
A
#
# COMPACT_ATOMS: atom_id res chain seq x y z
N MET A 1 -23.52 -50.07 9.94
CA MET A 1 -23.69 -48.67 10.36
C MET A 1 -22.31 -48.08 10.59
N PRO A 2 -21.92 -46.97 9.94
CA PRO A 2 -20.65 -46.33 10.26
C PRO A 2 -20.73 -45.66 11.64
N PRO A 3 -19.65 -45.65 12.44
CA PRO A 3 -19.65 -45.05 13.76
C PRO A 3 -19.83 -43.53 13.66
N LYS A 4 -20.77 -42.98 14.45
CA LYS A 4 -20.91 -41.54 14.65
C LYS A 4 -19.67 -41.05 15.41
N ILE A 5 -18.83 -40.27 14.72
CA ILE A 5 -17.79 -39.48 15.37
C ILE A 5 -18.51 -38.34 16.09
N GLU A 6 -18.64 -38.44 17.42
CA GLU A 6 -19.05 -37.31 18.25
C GLU A 6 -17.97 -36.23 18.13
N LYS A 7 -18.34 -35.09 17.53
CA LYS A 7 -17.49 -33.90 17.54
C LYS A 7 -17.55 -33.32 18.94
N GLU A 8 -16.43 -33.36 19.66
CA GLU A 8 -16.30 -32.68 20.94
C GLU A 8 -16.69 -31.20 20.80
N PRO A 9 -17.40 -30.63 21.78
CA PRO A 9 -17.77 -29.23 21.77
C PRO A 9 -16.50 -28.35 21.80
N ILE A 10 -16.44 -27.37 20.89
CA ILE A 10 -15.34 -26.40 20.83
C ILE A 10 -15.26 -25.66 22.17
N LYS A 11 -14.22 -25.93 22.95
CA LYS A 11 -13.91 -25.18 24.18
C LYS A 11 -13.18 -23.89 23.82
N TYR A 12 -13.86 -22.76 24.02
CA TYR A 12 -13.23 -21.45 23.95
C TYR A 12 -12.52 -21.15 25.27
N TYR A 13 -11.34 -20.53 25.21
CA TYR A 13 -10.62 -20.08 26.40
C TYR A 13 -11.44 -19.00 27.13
N SER A 14 -11.86 -19.29 28.36
CA SER A 14 -12.41 -18.29 29.28
C SER A 14 -11.33 -17.83 30.24
N HIS A 15 -10.96 -16.55 30.18
CA HIS A 15 -9.88 -16.03 31.00
C HIS A 15 -10.32 -15.95 32.47
N HIS A 16 -9.79 -16.83 33.30
CA HIS A 16 -9.68 -16.59 34.75
C HIS A 16 -8.27 -16.05 34.98
N LEU A 17 -8.13 -14.72 35.07
CA LEU A 17 -6.86 -14.11 35.45
C LEU A 17 -6.54 -14.57 36.87
N ASP A 18 -5.63 -15.53 37.03
CA ASP A 18 -5.07 -15.88 38.33
C ASP A 18 -4.25 -14.67 38.83
N PRO A 19 -4.64 -14.02 39.95
CA PRO A 19 -3.92 -12.87 40.49
C PRO A 19 -2.47 -13.18 40.88
N SER A 20 -2.11 -14.47 41.00
CA SER A 20 -0.77 -14.93 41.34
C SER A 20 0.10 -15.25 40.12
N MET A 21 -0.42 -15.10 38.89
CA MET A 21 0.29 -15.42 37.65
C MET A 21 1.52 -14.51 37.48
N LYS A 22 2.71 -15.07 37.73
CA LYS A 22 3.98 -14.39 37.47
C LYS A 22 4.29 -14.49 35.98
N TRP A 23 4.68 -13.38 35.36
CA TRP A 23 5.19 -13.35 34.00
C TRP A 23 6.27 -14.41 33.84
N LEU A 24 6.05 -15.38 32.94
CA LEU A 24 7.05 -16.39 32.66
C LEU A 24 8.29 -15.69 32.07
N PRO A 25 9.51 -16.03 32.53
CA PRO A 25 10.73 -15.47 31.96
C PRO A 25 10.80 -15.86 30.47
N ARG A 26 11.37 -14.97 29.64
CA ARG A 26 11.60 -15.28 28.22
C ARG A 26 12.40 -16.59 28.11
N PRO A 27 11.98 -17.55 27.27
CA PRO A 27 12.73 -18.79 27.09
C PRO A 27 14.15 -18.47 26.61
N LYS A 28 15.16 -19.02 27.30
CA LYS A 28 16.58 -18.84 26.95
C LYS A 28 17.16 -20.03 26.16
N GLY A 29 16.34 -21.03 25.82
CA GLY A 29 16.75 -22.25 25.11
C GLY A 29 15.85 -22.55 23.90
N THR A 30 16.25 -23.53 23.09
CA THR A 30 15.40 -24.12 22.03
C THR A 30 14.19 -24.77 22.67
N CYS A 31 13.00 -24.30 22.30
CA CYS A 31 11.72 -24.75 22.86
C CYS A 31 11.53 -26.25 22.58
N ASP A 32 11.61 -27.05 23.63
CA ASP A 32 11.34 -28.47 23.68
C ASP A 32 9.82 -28.71 23.69
N GLU A 33 9.34 -29.55 22.78
CA GLU A 33 7.90 -29.81 22.53
C GLU A 33 7.13 -30.30 23.78
N SER A 34 7.83 -30.72 24.82
CA SER A 34 7.30 -31.06 26.14
C SER A 34 6.77 -29.89 26.96
N TYR A 35 6.94 -28.64 26.51
CA TYR A 35 6.44 -27.45 27.21
C TYR A 35 4.94 -27.18 26.98
N TYR A 36 4.33 -27.80 25.97
CA TYR A 36 2.92 -27.57 25.61
C TYR A 36 1.99 -28.51 26.39
N VAL A 37 1.39 -27.99 27.45
CA VAL A 37 0.52 -28.76 28.36
C VAL A 37 -0.90 -28.95 27.79
N GLU A 38 -1.42 -27.97 27.05
CA GLU A 38 -2.78 -28.01 26.50
C GLU A 38 -2.88 -27.12 25.25
N THR A 39 -3.58 -27.58 24.21
CA THR A 39 -3.88 -26.75 23.03
C THR A 39 -5.22 -26.05 23.24
N VAL A 40 -5.25 -24.72 23.09
CA VAL A 40 -6.46 -23.91 23.28
C VAL A 40 -6.80 -23.14 22.02
N THR A 41 -8.10 -23.00 21.74
CA THR A 41 -8.57 -22.18 20.61
C THR A 41 -8.73 -20.74 21.08
N LEU A 42 -7.95 -19.84 20.47
CA LEU A 42 -8.02 -18.41 20.74
C LEU A 42 -8.82 -17.70 19.64
N LEU A 43 -9.77 -16.86 20.05
CA LEU A 43 -10.32 -15.84 19.17
C LEU A 43 -9.30 -14.70 19.08
N VAL A 44 -8.93 -14.34 17.86
CA VAL A 44 -7.97 -13.26 17.58
C VAL A 44 -8.67 -12.14 16.83
N ASN A 45 -8.21 -10.91 17.02
CA ASN A 45 -8.68 -9.75 16.26
C ASN A 45 -7.98 -9.66 14.89
N TRP A 46 -7.86 -10.79 14.20
CA TRP A 46 -7.24 -10.90 12.88
C TRP A 46 -8.31 -11.31 11.87
N PHE A 47 -8.50 -10.46 10.86
CA PHE A 47 -9.46 -10.71 9.80
C PHE A 47 -8.74 -11.30 8.58
N ARG A 48 -9.24 -12.42 8.09
CA ARG A 48 -8.69 -13.08 6.90
C ARG A 48 -9.12 -12.33 5.64
N PHE A 49 -8.19 -12.11 4.71
CA PHE A 49 -8.53 -11.67 3.36
C PHE A 49 -9.31 -12.78 2.62
N PHE A 50 -10.51 -12.45 2.13
CA PHE A 50 -11.39 -13.41 1.44
C PHE A 50 -11.05 -13.60 -0.04
N ASP A 51 -10.31 -12.68 -0.65
CA ASP A 51 -9.88 -12.82 -2.05
C ASP A 51 -8.79 -13.90 -2.14
N LYS A 52 -9.19 -15.10 -2.59
CA LYS A 52 -8.29 -16.24 -2.76
C LYS A 52 -7.17 -15.95 -3.76
N ASN A 53 -7.42 -15.08 -4.73
CA ASN A 53 -6.49 -14.79 -5.80
C ASN A 53 -5.44 -13.75 -5.40
N ILE A 54 -5.49 -13.22 -4.17
CA ILE A 54 -4.56 -12.18 -3.71
C ILE A 54 -3.10 -12.66 -3.75
N TYR A 55 -2.85 -13.95 -3.52
CA TYR A 55 -1.50 -14.52 -3.53
C TYR A 55 -1.00 -14.87 -4.94
N ASP A 56 -1.92 -15.28 -5.82
CA ASP A 56 -1.59 -15.71 -7.19
C ASP A 56 -1.52 -14.54 -8.18
N ARG A 57 -2.13 -13.40 -7.82
CA ARG A 57 -2.16 -12.18 -8.62
C ARG A 57 -0.77 -11.56 -8.75
N GLU A 58 -0.50 -11.06 -9.95
CA GLU A 58 0.65 -10.23 -10.22
C GLU A 58 0.32 -8.75 -9.96
N TYR A 59 1.20 -8.07 -9.23
CA TYR A 59 1.12 -6.66 -8.92
C TYR A 59 2.27 -5.92 -9.60
N TYR A 60 2.05 -4.66 -9.93
CA TYR A 60 3.02 -3.85 -10.64
C TYR A 60 3.44 -2.67 -9.77
N GLU A 61 4.74 -2.50 -9.61
CA GLU A 61 5.39 -1.41 -8.88
C GLU A 61 5.93 -0.39 -9.88
N TYR A 62 5.77 0.89 -9.57
CA TYR A 62 6.17 2.03 -10.38
C TYR A 62 6.87 3.08 -9.51
N PHE A 63 7.78 3.83 -10.11
CA PHE A 63 8.29 5.06 -9.52
C PHE A 63 7.40 6.24 -9.91
N ALA A 64 7.06 7.08 -8.95
CA ALA A 64 6.33 8.33 -9.14
C ALA A 64 7.25 9.53 -8.90
N GLU A 65 7.48 10.29 -9.96
CA GLU A 65 8.20 11.55 -9.94
C GLU A 65 7.19 12.69 -10.02
N MET A 66 7.23 13.60 -9.04
CA MET A 66 6.30 14.72 -8.94
C MET A 66 7.04 16.03 -8.70
N TYR A 67 6.78 17.01 -9.55
CA TYR A 67 7.37 18.33 -9.44
C TYR A 67 6.49 19.39 -10.12
N LYS A 68 6.72 20.66 -9.76
CA LYS A 68 6.23 21.82 -10.50
C LYS A 68 7.31 22.28 -11.47
N GLU A 69 6.94 22.50 -12.72
CA GLU A 69 7.81 23.14 -13.72
C GLU A 69 7.42 24.60 -13.86
N LYS A 70 8.41 25.50 -13.74
CA LYS A 70 8.26 26.92 -14.04
C LYS A 70 9.12 27.29 -15.24
N ARG A 71 8.48 27.73 -16.32
CA ARG A 71 9.14 28.34 -17.47
C ARG A 71 9.53 29.77 -17.14
N TYR A 72 10.72 30.18 -17.53
CA TYR A 72 11.20 31.56 -17.35
C TYR A 72 12.14 31.97 -18.48
N LEU A 73 12.18 33.26 -18.79
CA LEU A 73 13.14 33.81 -19.73
C LEU A 73 14.47 34.06 -19.02
N ASP A 74 15.53 33.38 -19.45
CA ASP A 74 16.88 33.65 -18.97
C ASP A 74 17.38 34.96 -19.59
N LYS A 75 17.55 35.98 -18.75
CA LYS A 75 17.97 37.33 -19.19
C LYS A 75 19.35 37.35 -19.83
N LYS A 76 20.25 36.40 -19.47
CA LYS A 76 21.63 36.34 -19.98
C LYS A 76 21.68 35.72 -21.38
N THR A 77 20.97 34.62 -21.57
CA THR A 77 20.99 33.86 -22.83
C THR A 77 19.85 34.22 -23.77
N LYS A 78 18.90 35.06 -23.32
CA LYS A 78 17.65 35.43 -24.03
C LYS A 78 16.82 34.20 -24.47
N SER A 79 17.03 33.06 -23.83
CA SER A 79 16.35 31.80 -24.12
C SER A 79 15.39 31.43 -23.00
N PHE A 80 14.30 30.72 -23.34
CA PHE A 80 13.42 30.15 -22.31
C PHE A 80 14.06 28.94 -21.65
N ARG A 81 14.03 28.90 -20.32
CA ARG A 81 14.48 27.78 -19.50
C ARG A 81 13.36 27.29 -18.60
N THR A 82 13.50 26.05 -18.14
CA THR A 82 12.56 25.43 -17.20
C THR A 82 13.27 25.15 -15.89
N LYS A 83 12.65 25.52 -14.78
CA LYS A 83 13.09 25.14 -13.43
C LYS A 83 12.10 24.12 -12.86
N GLN A 84 12.61 22.99 -12.39
CA GLN A 84 11.83 22.00 -11.67
C GLN A 84 11.89 22.27 -10.16
N MET A 85 10.74 22.11 -9.50
CA MET A 85 10.56 22.27 -8.07
C MET A 85 9.84 21.02 -7.53
N PRO A 86 10.53 20.12 -6.82
CA PRO A 86 9.90 18.90 -6.33
C PRO A 86 8.83 19.21 -5.27
N TYR A 87 7.80 18.37 -5.20
CA TYR A 87 6.78 18.47 -4.14
C TYR A 87 7.36 18.06 -2.77
N PRO A 88 7.09 18.84 -1.71
CA PRO A 88 7.30 18.40 -0.32
C PRO A 88 6.50 17.14 -0.03
N ILE A 89 7.05 16.21 0.76
CA ILE A 89 6.41 14.91 1.07
C ILE A 89 4.95 15.04 1.54
N PRO A 90 4.59 15.96 2.46
CA PRO A 90 3.20 16.08 2.93
C PRO A 90 2.19 16.40 1.81
N GLU A 91 2.64 17.09 0.76
CA GLU A 91 1.78 17.54 -0.35
C GLU A 91 1.69 16.51 -1.49
N ARG A 92 2.56 15.49 -1.49
CA ARG A 92 2.67 14.52 -2.59
C ARG A 92 1.42 13.67 -2.76
N SER A 93 0.79 13.26 -1.66
CA SER A 93 -0.41 12.42 -1.71
C SER A 93 -1.55 13.16 -2.41
N GLU A 94 -1.83 14.40 -1.99
CA GLU A 94 -2.85 15.24 -2.60
C GLU A 94 -2.55 15.53 -4.08
N ALA A 95 -1.30 15.88 -4.40
CA ALA A 95 -0.88 16.12 -5.77
C ALA A 95 -1.06 14.86 -6.65
N PHE A 96 -0.67 13.68 -6.15
CA PHE A 96 -0.82 12.42 -6.86
C PHE A 96 -2.28 12.13 -7.23
N TRP A 97 -3.19 12.23 -6.26
CA TRP A 97 -4.61 11.97 -6.51
C TRP A 97 -5.24 13.00 -7.43
N LYS A 98 -4.84 14.28 -7.32
CA LYS A 98 -5.27 15.33 -8.25
C LYS A 98 -4.88 15.00 -9.70
N HIS A 99 -3.66 14.50 -9.91
CA HIS A 99 -3.19 14.06 -11.23
C HIS A 99 -3.98 12.86 -11.76
N LEU A 100 -4.25 11.84 -10.94
CA LEU A 100 -5.05 10.70 -11.38
C LEU A 100 -6.47 11.11 -11.79
N ARG A 101 -7.13 11.98 -11.03
CA ARG A 101 -8.47 12.49 -11.39
C ARG A 101 -8.44 13.28 -12.70
N PHE A 102 -7.43 14.13 -12.88
CA PHE A 102 -7.27 14.90 -14.11
C PHE A 102 -7.06 14.00 -15.34
N GLU A 103 -6.27 12.93 -15.21
CA GLU A 103 -6.11 11.96 -16.30
C GLU A 103 -7.37 11.11 -16.51
N GLN A 104 -8.09 10.76 -15.45
CA GLN A 104 -9.35 10.01 -15.55
C GLN A 104 -10.41 10.74 -16.38
N GLN A 105 -10.43 12.08 -16.31
CA GLN A 105 -11.31 12.91 -17.15
C GLN A 105 -10.99 12.79 -18.65
N LYS A 106 -9.75 12.47 -19.02
CA LYS A 106 -9.30 12.30 -20.41
C LYS A 106 -9.41 10.86 -20.88
N ASN A 107 -9.02 9.92 -20.03
CA ASN A 107 -8.98 8.50 -20.30
C ASN A 107 -9.64 7.76 -19.12
N PRO A 108 -10.80 7.13 -19.29
CA PRO A 108 -11.47 6.43 -18.20
C PRO A 108 -10.63 5.24 -17.70
N PHE A 109 -10.26 5.24 -16.42
CA PHE A 109 -9.68 4.11 -15.70
C PHE A 109 -10.16 4.11 -14.24
N GLN A 110 -10.00 2.98 -13.54
CA GLN A 110 -10.35 2.87 -12.12
C GLN A 110 -9.19 3.42 -11.28
N ILE A 111 -9.43 4.52 -10.58
CA ILE A 111 -8.41 5.17 -9.73
C ILE A 111 -8.07 4.26 -8.54
N GLU A 112 -9.04 3.47 -8.09
CA GLU A 112 -8.95 2.53 -6.97
C GLU A 112 -7.94 1.40 -7.21
N ASP A 113 -7.58 1.17 -8.48
CA ASP A 113 -6.56 0.19 -8.86
C ASP A 113 -5.14 0.68 -8.59
N TYR A 114 -4.96 1.96 -8.27
CA TYR A 114 -3.68 2.53 -7.92
C TYR A 114 -3.53 2.67 -6.41
N VAL A 115 -2.33 2.34 -5.91
CA VAL A 115 -1.96 2.52 -4.51
C VAL A 115 -0.70 3.35 -4.42
N PHE A 116 -0.72 4.46 -3.69
CA PHE A 116 0.45 5.33 -3.54
C PHE A 116 1.04 5.22 -2.12
N ASP A 117 2.37 5.13 -2.01
CA ASP A 117 3.07 5.07 -0.72
C ASP A 117 3.30 6.44 -0.07
N GLU A 118 2.65 7.48 -0.59
CA GLU A 118 2.76 8.89 -0.15
C GLU A 118 4.15 9.51 -0.37
N LYS A 119 5.06 8.81 -1.04
CA LYS A 119 6.43 9.28 -1.29
C LYS A 119 6.80 9.27 -2.77
N ASP A 120 7.05 8.09 -3.33
CA ASP A 120 7.65 7.92 -4.65
C ASP A 120 7.34 6.56 -5.29
N THR A 121 6.55 5.71 -4.63
CA THR A 121 6.23 4.37 -5.13
C THR A 121 4.72 4.24 -5.32
N VAL A 122 4.33 3.85 -6.52
CA VAL A 122 2.94 3.54 -6.88
C VAL A 122 2.84 2.05 -7.18
N TYR A 123 1.73 1.45 -6.79
CA TYR A 123 1.41 0.07 -7.11
C TYR A 123 0.11 0.03 -7.92
N SER A 124 -0.04 -0.97 -8.78
CA SER A 124 -1.30 -1.24 -9.46
C SER A 124 -1.53 -2.73 -9.67
N ILE A 125 -2.80 -3.12 -9.84
CA ILE A 125 -3.20 -4.46 -10.27
C ILE A 125 -3.15 -4.62 -11.80
N HIS A 126 -3.02 -3.53 -12.55
CA HIS A 126 -2.93 -3.54 -14.00
C HIS A 126 -1.58 -3.00 -14.48
N LYS A 127 -1.01 -3.68 -15.48
CA LYS A 127 0.23 -3.23 -16.09
C LYS A 127 -0.05 -2.02 -16.98
N THR A 128 0.64 -0.92 -16.71
CA THR A 128 0.67 0.28 -17.55
C THR A 128 2.04 0.35 -18.22
N PRO A 129 2.23 -0.30 -19.39
CA PRO A 129 3.56 -0.55 -19.95
C PRO A 129 4.35 0.72 -20.29
N ASN A 130 3.67 1.80 -20.68
CA ASN A 130 4.32 3.07 -21.02
C ASN A 130 4.36 4.06 -19.84
N GLY A 131 3.92 3.62 -18.65
CA GLY A 131 3.75 4.52 -17.51
C GLY A 131 2.61 5.54 -17.72
N MET A 132 2.66 6.64 -16.97
CA MET A 132 1.69 7.73 -17.06
C MET A 132 2.43 9.07 -16.99
N LEU A 133 2.11 10.00 -17.88
CA LEU A 133 2.54 11.39 -17.82
C LEU A 133 1.29 12.25 -17.67
N SER A 134 1.20 13.00 -16.58
CA SER A 134 0.13 13.96 -16.36
C SER A 134 0.72 15.34 -16.16
N GLU A 135 0.21 16.31 -16.91
CA GLU A 135 0.61 17.72 -16.82
C GLU A 135 -0.62 18.59 -16.57
N ILE A 136 -0.69 19.21 -15.40
CA ILE A 136 -1.79 20.11 -15.01
C ILE A 136 -1.26 21.55 -15.06
N PRO A 137 -1.75 22.40 -15.98
CA PRO A 137 -1.38 23.81 -16.00
C PRO A 137 -1.92 24.53 -14.76
N ASP A 138 -1.16 25.47 -14.22
CA ASP A 138 -1.62 26.31 -13.13
C ASP A 138 -2.69 27.31 -13.66
N PRO A 139 -3.86 27.42 -13.01
CA PRO A 139 -4.94 28.27 -13.49
C PRO A 139 -4.63 29.77 -13.42
N GLN A 140 -3.73 30.18 -12.51
CA GLN A 140 -3.35 31.57 -12.29
C GLN A 140 -2.07 31.94 -13.05
N ASN A 141 -1.20 30.97 -13.34
CA ASN A 141 0.07 31.22 -14.01
C ASN A 141 0.38 30.22 -15.13
N ARG A 142 0.23 30.66 -16.38
CA ARG A 142 0.48 29.82 -17.58
C ARG A 142 1.92 29.33 -17.71
N ASP A 143 2.89 29.97 -17.06
CA ASP A 143 4.28 29.53 -17.07
C ASP A 143 4.57 28.42 -16.05
N ILE A 144 3.59 28.07 -15.20
CA ILE A 144 3.71 27.03 -14.19
C ILE A 144 2.81 25.86 -14.56
N LYS A 145 3.34 24.64 -14.45
CA LYS A 145 2.56 23.40 -14.53
C LYS A 145 3.01 22.43 -13.44
N SER A 146 2.06 21.64 -12.95
CA SER A 146 2.32 20.48 -12.10
C SER A 146 2.52 19.26 -12.99
N VAL A 147 3.49 18.42 -12.68
CA VAL A 147 3.86 17.26 -13.49
C VAL A 147 3.94 16.04 -12.59
N LEU A 148 3.26 14.96 -13.01
CA LEU A 148 3.41 13.61 -12.49
C LEU A 148 3.93 12.71 -13.60
N LYS A 149 4.98 11.95 -13.30
CA LYS A 149 5.49 10.88 -14.15
C LYS A 149 5.53 9.58 -13.38
N ILE A 150 4.88 8.56 -13.92
CA ILE A 150 4.87 7.20 -13.38
C ILE A 150 5.65 6.31 -14.34
N TYR A 151 6.69 5.64 -13.84
CA TYR A 151 7.55 4.76 -14.64
C TYR A 151 7.52 3.33 -14.10
N TYR A 152 7.37 2.35 -14.99
CA TYR A 152 7.39 0.95 -14.60
C TYR A 152 8.71 0.57 -13.95
N LYS A 153 8.64 -0.07 -12.78
CA LYS A 153 9.81 -0.55 -12.05
C LYS A 153 9.93 -2.06 -12.11
N ARG A 154 8.88 -2.78 -11.73
CA ARG A 154 8.85 -4.25 -11.69
C ARG A 154 7.45 -4.80 -11.47
N ASN A 155 7.29 -6.09 -11.71
CA ASN A 155 6.18 -6.91 -11.25
C ASN A 155 6.59 -7.69 -10.00
N PHE A 156 5.63 -8.06 -9.16
CA PHE A 156 5.84 -8.91 -8.00
C PHE A 156 4.57 -9.68 -7.65
N LYS A 157 4.73 -10.79 -6.92
CA LYS A 157 3.63 -11.52 -6.26
C LYS A 157 3.75 -11.34 -4.76
N LEU A 158 2.64 -11.50 -4.05
CA LEU A 158 2.68 -11.41 -2.59
C LEU A 158 3.33 -12.64 -2.00
N TYR A 159 4.23 -12.39 -1.05
CA TYR A 159 4.94 -13.39 -0.28
C TYR A 159 4.94 -12.96 1.18
N PHE A 160 4.46 -13.81 2.08
CA PHE A 160 4.37 -13.48 3.52
C PHE A 160 5.07 -14.49 4.42
N SER A 161 5.62 -15.58 3.87
CA SER A 161 6.41 -16.52 4.67
C SER A 161 7.74 -15.86 5.05
N ARG A 162 8.17 -16.07 6.30
CA ARG A 162 9.49 -15.68 6.82
C ARG A 162 10.35 -16.89 7.13
N GLU A 163 9.98 -18.06 6.62
CA GLU A 163 10.72 -19.31 6.83
C GLU A 163 12.02 -19.33 6.02
N ASP A 164 12.08 -18.57 4.93
CA ASP A 164 13.26 -18.42 4.07
C ASP A 164 13.84 -17.00 4.18
N PRO A 165 14.95 -16.81 4.90
CA PRO A 165 15.62 -15.51 5.03
C PRO A 165 16.09 -14.91 3.70
N ALA A 166 16.35 -15.73 2.67
CA ALA A 166 16.76 -15.25 1.35
C ALA A 166 15.65 -14.43 0.67
N ARG A 167 14.41 -14.56 1.14
CA ARG A 167 13.22 -13.90 0.58
C ARG A 167 12.63 -12.82 1.49
N ASP A 168 13.38 -12.40 2.51
CA ASP A 168 12.96 -11.34 3.43
C ASP A 168 12.61 -10.03 2.71
N GLU A 169 13.31 -9.68 1.62
CA GLU A 169 12.97 -8.50 0.82
C GLU A 169 11.58 -8.61 0.17
N GLU A 170 11.19 -9.80 -0.31
CA GLU A 170 9.87 -10.04 -0.89
C GLU A 170 8.78 -9.98 0.17
N ALA A 171 9.05 -10.53 1.36
CA ALA A 171 8.17 -10.46 2.52
C ALA A 171 7.97 -9.00 2.96
N ASN A 172 9.06 -8.24 3.07
CA ASN A 172 9.01 -6.82 3.42
C ASN A 172 8.27 -5.99 2.37
N ARG A 173 8.46 -6.27 1.07
CA ARG A 173 7.73 -5.61 -0.02
C ARG A 173 6.23 -5.89 0.07
N SER A 174 5.85 -7.15 0.26
CA SER A 174 4.44 -7.57 0.38
C SER A 174 3.75 -6.93 1.58
N CYS A 175 4.45 -6.87 2.73
CA CYS A 175 3.99 -6.17 3.92
C CYS A 175 3.84 -4.66 3.69
N LYS A 176 4.83 -4.01 3.04
CA LYS A 176 4.76 -2.57 2.71
C LYS A 176 3.58 -2.29 1.78
N PHE A 177 3.39 -3.09 0.74
CA PHE A 177 2.28 -2.97 -0.19
C PHE A 177 0.93 -3.12 0.52
N LEU A 178 0.72 -4.19 1.28
CA LEU A 178 -0.55 -4.39 2.01
C LEU A 178 -0.81 -3.29 3.03
N LYS A 179 0.24 -2.83 3.74
CA LYS A 179 0.11 -1.69 4.65
C LYS A 179 -0.42 -0.47 3.90
N ASN A 180 0.11 -0.16 2.73
CA ASN A 180 -0.33 0.98 1.93
C ASN A 180 -1.74 0.79 1.39
N VAL A 181 -2.10 -0.40 0.89
CA VAL A 181 -3.47 -0.74 0.46
C VAL A 181 -4.46 -0.48 1.59
N MET A 182 -4.18 -1.00 2.79
CA MET A 182 -5.08 -0.86 3.94
C MET A 182 -5.12 0.59 4.44
N THR A 183 -3.97 1.26 4.49
CA THR A 183 -3.88 2.69 4.85
C THR A 183 -4.69 3.53 3.90
N GLN A 184 -4.57 3.29 2.59
CA GLN A 184 -5.35 3.97 1.57
C GLN A 184 -6.84 3.66 1.72
N LYS A 185 -7.27 2.41 1.92
CA LYS A 185 -8.69 2.10 2.14
C LYS A 185 -9.28 2.80 3.36
N VAL A 186 -8.51 2.95 4.44
CA VAL A 186 -8.93 3.68 5.64
C VAL A 186 -8.91 5.20 5.41
N ARG A 187 -7.90 5.73 4.71
CA ARG A 187 -7.70 7.18 4.50
C ARG A 187 -8.42 7.76 3.27
N CYS A 188 -8.75 6.95 2.27
CA CYS A 188 -9.47 7.38 1.06
C CYS A 188 -10.98 7.35 1.21
N ALA A 189 -11.51 6.89 2.35
CA ALA A 189 -12.91 7.09 2.70
C ALA A 189 -13.33 8.59 2.61
N PRO A 190 -12.51 9.58 3.03
CA PRO A 190 -12.82 11.01 2.83
C PRO A 190 -12.41 11.63 1.48
N TYR A 191 -11.44 11.09 0.72
CA TYR A 191 -11.01 11.70 -0.57
C TYR A 191 -11.90 11.36 -1.77
N MET A 192 -12.85 10.44 -1.60
CA MET A 192 -13.92 10.11 -2.56
C MET A 192 -15.20 10.94 -2.32
N ALA A 193 -15.38 11.47 -1.11
CA ALA A 193 -16.61 12.16 -0.70
C ALA A 193 -16.60 13.67 -0.99
N ASN A 194 -15.42 14.30 -1.08
CA ASN A 194 -15.27 15.73 -1.28
C ASN A 194 -14.59 16.02 -2.63
N GLU A 195 -15.38 16.06 -3.70
CA GLU A 195 -15.25 16.90 -4.91
C GLU A 195 -16.24 16.41 -6.01
N ILE A 196 -17.50 16.18 -5.66
CA ILE A 196 -18.61 16.50 -6.57
C ILE A 196 -19.13 17.84 -6.09
N GLY A 197 -18.60 18.90 -6.69
CA GLY A 197 -18.95 20.28 -6.39
C GLY A 197 -18.43 21.16 -7.51
N LEU A 198 -19.19 21.14 -8.61
CA LEU A 198 -19.33 22.30 -9.50
C LEU A 198 -19.77 23.52 -8.69
#